data_AF-X0Q8T9-F1
#
_entry.id   AF-X0Q8T9-F1
#
_cell.length_a   1.000
_cell.length_b   1.000
_cell.length_c   1.000
_cell.angle_alpha   90.00
_cell.angle_beta   90.00
_cell.angle_gamma   90.00
#
_symmetry.space_group_name_H-M   'P 1'
#
loop_
_entity.id
_entity.type
_entity.pdbx_description
1 polymer ?
#
loop_
_entity_poly.entity_id
_entity_poly.type
_entity_poly.pdbx_seq_one_letter_code
_entity_poly.pdbx_strand_id
1 'polypeptide(L)'
;MSQDNIQDQNADANIEITPEMQAFYQRADAIIGIANSQLGPEAHSGQVGASLLYAAARYSASVASIGFVKGDDFAKEKDDIVEFYVKQYRQMLSDNLTDYAQNFDKYVQLNQDDKPAE
;
A
#
# COMPACT_ATOMS: atom_id res chain seq x y z
N MET A 1 22.15 -40.13 21.96
CA MET A 1 22.13 -39.80 20.53
C MET A 1 20.69 -39.66 20.12
N SER A 2 20.19 -38.42 20.06
CA SER A 2 18.93 -38.10 19.39
C SER A 2 19.17 -36.71 18.82
N GLN A 3 19.45 -36.67 17.52
CA GLN A 3 19.59 -35.42 16.79
C GLN A 3 18.18 -34.89 16.54
N ASP A 4 17.92 -33.68 17.05
CA ASP A 4 16.76 -32.88 16.68
C ASP A 4 16.86 -32.56 15.19
N ASN A 5 15.95 -33.11 14.39
CA ASN A 5 15.78 -32.74 13.00
C ASN A 5 14.70 -31.66 12.93
N ILE A 6 15.12 -30.40 13.05
CA ILE A 6 14.30 -29.24 12.72
C ILE A 6 14.29 -29.15 11.19
N GLN A 7 13.28 -29.75 10.57
CA GLN A 7 12.93 -29.44 9.18
C GLN A 7 12.11 -28.15 9.14
N ASP A 8 12.86 -27.06 9.06
CA ASP A 8 12.73 -26.04 8.01
C ASP A 8 11.32 -25.91 7.40
N GLN A 9 10.49 -25.08 8.01
CA GLN A 9 9.26 -24.58 7.41
C GLN A 9 9.62 -23.43 6.46
N ASN A 10 10.23 -23.77 5.32
CA ASN A 10 10.21 -22.90 4.15
C ASN A 10 8.75 -22.81 3.67
N ALA A 11 8.06 -21.80 4.16
CA ALA A 11 6.73 -21.43 3.69
C ALA A 11 6.85 -20.67 2.36
N ASP A 12 7.36 -21.35 1.33
CA ASP A 12 7.07 -21.01 -0.06
C ASP A 12 5.62 -21.41 -0.34
N ALA A 13 4.68 -20.72 0.28
CA ALA A 13 3.29 -20.79 -0.11
C ALA A 13 3.19 -20.10 -1.47
N ASN A 14 3.10 -20.89 -2.55
CA ASN A 14 2.61 -20.41 -3.83
C ASN A 14 1.19 -19.86 -3.62
N ILE A 15 1.08 -18.57 -3.29
CA ILE A 15 -0.19 -17.88 -3.18
C ILE A 15 -0.76 -17.78 -4.60
N GLU A 16 -1.84 -18.50 -4.86
CA GLU A 16 -2.57 -18.41 -6.12
C GLU A 16 -3.21 -17.02 -6.24
N ILE A 17 -2.81 -16.25 -7.25
CA ILE A 17 -3.39 -14.94 -7.53
C ILE A 17 -4.76 -15.14 -8.18
N THR A 18 -5.82 -14.81 -7.45
CA THR A 18 -7.18 -14.89 -8.00
C THR A 18 -7.47 -13.73 -8.96
N PRO A 19 -8.47 -13.85 -9.86
CA PRO A 19 -8.90 -12.74 -10.71
C PRO A 19 -9.28 -11.47 -9.94
N GLU A 20 -9.86 -11.62 -8.74
CA GLU A 20 -10.24 -10.51 -7.88
C GLU A 20 -9.01 -9.79 -7.31
N MET A 21 -7.99 -10.54 -6.88
CA MET A 21 -6.71 -9.99 -6.44
C MET A 21 -6.02 -9.23 -7.57
N GLN A 22 -6.01 -9.81 -8.77
CA GLN A 22 -5.45 -9.16 -9.96
C GLN A 22 -6.16 -7.84 -10.27
N ALA A 23 -7.49 -7.82 -10.24
CA ALA A 23 -8.27 -6.61 -10.48
C ALA A 23 -8.05 -5.56 -9.38
N PHE A 24 -7.84 -5.98 -8.13
CA PHE A 24 -7.47 -5.10 -7.03
C PHE A 24 -6.11 -4.43 -7.29
N TYR A 25 -5.07 -5.21 -7.62
CA TYR A 25 -3.74 -4.67 -7.91
C TYR A 25 -3.75 -3.71 -9.11
N GLN A 26 -4.45 -4.06 -10.19
CA GLN A 26 -4.58 -3.17 -11.35
C GLN A 26 -5.18 -1.80 -11.01
N ARG A 27 -6.16 -1.75 -10.10
CA ARG A 27 -6.72 -0.47 -9.64
C ARG A 27 -5.74 0.31 -8.78
N ALA A 28 -4.98 -0.37 -7.91
CA ALA A 28 -3.95 0.27 -7.10
C ALA A 28 -2.83 0.85 -7.98
N ASP A 29 -2.36 0.09 -8.97
CA ASP A 29 -1.32 0.51 -9.92
C ASP A 29 -1.76 1.71 -10.75
N ALA A 30 -3.04 1.75 -11.18
CA ALA A 30 -3.57 2.91 -11.89
C ALA A 30 -3.51 4.19 -11.05
N ILE A 31 -3.75 4.10 -9.74
CA ILE A 31 -3.64 5.23 -8.80
C ILE A 31 -2.17 5.64 -8.62
N ILE A 32 -1.25 4.67 -8.50
CA ILE A 32 0.20 4.93 -8.44
C ILE A 32 0.66 5.62 -9.73
N GLY A 33 0.17 5.20 -10.90
CA GLY A 33 0.46 5.85 -12.18
C GLY A 33 0.04 7.32 -12.22
N ILE A 34 -1.13 7.65 -11.65
CA ILE A 34 -1.60 9.04 -11.50
C ILE A 34 -0.74 9.84 -10.52
N ALA A 35 -0.25 9.23 -9.45
CA ALA A 35 0.66 9.89 -8.52
C ALA A 35 2.01 10.16 -9.21
N ASN A 36 2.58 9.16 -9.89
CA ASN A 36 3.85 9.27 -10.59
C ASN A 36 3.82 10.33 -11.69
N SER A 37 2.68 10.52 -12.38
CA SER A 37 2.54 11.56 -13.41
C SER A 37 2.55 13.00 -12.85
N GLN A 38 2.43 13.17 -11.52
CA GLN A 38 2.53 14.46 -10.84
C GLN A 38 3.94 14.78 -10.32
N LEU A 39 4.91 13.87 -10.50
CA LEU A 39 6.31 14.14 -10.20
C LEU A 39 6.87 15.15 -11.21
N GLY A 40 7.63 16.13 -10.72
CA GLY A 40 8.26 17.11 -11.59
C GLY A 40 9.02 18.19 -10.81
N PRO A 41 9.47 19.26 -11.51
CA PRO A 41 10.22 20.36 -10.89
C PRO A 41 9.48 21.04 -9.74
N GLU A 42 8.15 21.06 -9.78
CA GLU A 42 7.28 21.74 -8.80
C GLU A 42 6.83 20.83 -7.65
N ALA A 43 7.01 19.51 -7.77
CA ALA A 43 6.56 18.54 -6.77
C ALA A 43 7.45 17.29 -6.76
N HIS A 44 8.20 17.11 -5.68
CA HIS A 44 9.01 15.90 -5.48
C HIS A 44 8.20 14.75 -4.85
N SER A 45 8.79 13.56 -4.80
CA SER A 45 8.13 12.33 -4.34
C SER A 45 7.44 12.46 -2.97
N GLY A 46 8.10 13.09 -1.99
CA GLY A 46 7.48 13.38 -0.69
C GLY A 46 6.19 14.22 -0.76
N GLN A 47 6.12 15.24 -1.62
CA GLN A 47 4.92 16.08 -1.78
C GLN A 47 3.80 15.35 -2.51
N VAL A 48 4.15 14.61 -3.57
CA VAL A 48 3.20 13.77 -4.31
C VAL A 48 2.65 12.66 -3.40
N GLY A 49 3.52 12.01 -2.62
CA GLY A 49 3.12 11.00 -1.64
C GLY A 49 2.19 11.56 -0.55
N ALA A 50 2.46 12.76 -0.04
CA ALA A 50 1.56 13.43 0.91
C ALA A 50 0.20 13.75 0.28
N SER A 51 0.19 14.19 -0.98
CA SER A 51 -1.05 14.44 -1.74
C SER A 51 -1.85 13.16 -1.93
N LEU A 52 -1.19 12.05 -2.27
CA LEU A 52 -1.83 10.75 -2.43
C LEU A 52 -2.42 10.24 -1.09
N LEU A 53 -1.68 10.37 0.01
CA LEU A 53 -2.18 10.01 1.35
C LEU A 53 -3.43 10.82 1.72
N TYR A 54 -3.42 12.13 1.45
CA TYR A 54 -4.58 12.99 1.70
C TYR A 54 -5.77 12.62 0.78
N ALA A 55 -5.52 12.30 -0.49
CA ALA A 55 -6.54 11.83 -1.40
C ALA A 55 -7.17 10.51 -0.92
N ALA A 56 -6.36 9.56 -0.45
CA ALA A 56 -6.84 8.31 0.13
C ALA A 56 -7.74 8.56 1.35
N ALA A 57 -7.34 9.44 2.26
CA ALA A 57 -8.15 9.80 3.43
C ALA A 57 -9.52 10.38 3.04
N ARG A 58 -9.56 11.29 2.05
CA ARG A 58 -10.81 11.89 1.55
C ARG A 58 -11.71 10.86 0.89
N TYR A 59 -11.12 9.97 0.09
CA TYR A 59 -11.87 8.90 -0.56
C TYR A 59 -12.46 7.93 0.47
N SER A 60 -11.67 7.50 1.46
CA SER A 60 -12.14 6.66 2.56
C SER A 60 -13.29 7.28 3.34
N ALA A 61 -13.22 8.58 3.65
CA ALA A 61 -14.33 9.29 4.31
C ALA A 61 -15.60 9.29 3.44
N SER A 62 -15.47 9.51 2.13
CA SER A 62 -16.59 9.45 1.19
C SER A 62 -17.19 8.04 1.12
N VAL A 63 -16.37 6.98 1.08
CA VAL A 63 -16.86 5.59 1.04
C VAL A 63 -17.59 5.24 2.34
N ALA A 64 -17.00 5.59 3.50
CA ALA A 64 -17.63 5.36 4.79
C ALA A 64 -19.01 6.03 4.91
N SER A 65 -19.17 7.22 4.34
CA SER A 65 -20.45 7.95 4.38
C SER A 65 -21.60 7.26 3.64
N ILE A 66 -21.34 6.35 2.70
CA ILE A 66 -22.38 5.66 1.91
C ILE A 66 -23.34 4.86 2.81
N GLY A 67 -22.87 4.41 3.97
CA GLY A 67 -23.68 3.68 4.95
C GLY A 67 -24.63 4.54 5.79
N PHE A 68 -24.60 5.86 5.64
CA PHE A 68 -25.29 6.79 6.56
C PHE A 68 -26.31 7.67 5.84
N VAL A 69 -27.42 7.93 6.53
CA VAL A 69 -28.48 8.85 6.07
C VAL A 69 -28.34 10.23 6.70
N LYS A 70 -27.78 10.31 7.92
CA LYS A 70 -27.65 11.56 8.69
C LYS A 70 -26.19 11.83 9.03
N GLY A 71 -25.76 13.08 8.85
CA GLY A 71 -24.41 13.52 9.19
C GLY A 71 -24.07 13.34 10.67
N ASP A 72 -25.04 13.55 11.57
CA ASP A 72 -24.82 13.38 13.01
C ASP A 72 -24.52 11.93 13.40
N ASP A 73 -25.12 10.96 12.72
CA ASP A 73 -24.86 9.54 12.98
C ASP A 73 -23.50 9.15 12.40
N PHE A 74 -23.15 9.64 11.21
CA PHE A 74 -21.80 9.48 10.65
C PHE A 74 -20.71 10.09 11.55
N ALA A 75 -20.98 11.25 12.14
CA ALA A 75 -20.03 11.94 13.02
C ALA A 75 -19.76 11.18 14.33
N LYS A 76 -20.75 10.44 14.85
CA LYS A 76 -20.57 9.59 16.06
C LYS A 76 -19.65 8.41 15.80
N GLU A 77 -19.66 7.87 14.59
CA GLU A 77 -18.85 6.72 14.17
C GLU A 77 -17.43 7.12 13.72
N LYS A 78 -17.07 8.40 13.82
CA LYS A 78 -15.81 8.93 13.29
C LYS A 78 -14.59 8.15 13.79
N ASP A 79 -14.50 7.91 15.09
CA ASP A 79 -13.31 7.30 15.69
C ASP A 79 -13.17 5.83 15.27
N ASP A 80 -14.28 5.09 15.20
CA ASP A 80 -14.32 3.71 14.74
C ASP A 80 -13.95 3.59 13.25
N ILE A 81 -14.43 4.52 12.42
CA ILE A 81 -14.05 4.61 10.99
C ILE A 81 -12.54 4.89 10.86
N VAL A 82 -12.00 5.82 11.65
CA VAL A 82 -10.57 6.15 11.66
C VAL A 82 -9.75 4.92 12.05
N GLU A 83 -10.14 4.22 13.12
CA GLU A 83 -9.44 3.01 13.58
C GLU A 83 -9.42 1.93 12.50
N PHE A 84 -10.56 1.68 11.85
CA PHE A 84 -10.69 0.69 10.79
C PHE A 84 -9.72 0.96 9.62
N TYR A 85 -9.68 2.19 9.10
CA TYR A 85 -8.80 2.53 7.98
C TYR A 85 -7.32 2.57 8.39
N VAL A 86 -7.00 3.13 9.57
CA VAL A 86 -5.62 3.21 10.06
C VAL A 86 -5.04 1.81 10.29
N LYS A 87 -5.82 0.87 10.83
CA LYS A 87 -5.38 -0.51 11.04
C LYS A 87 -4.99 -1.19 9.71
N GLN A 88 -5.83 -1.06 8.69
CA GLN A 88 -5.55 -1.64 7.38
C GLN A 88 -4.34 -0.98 6.70
N TYR A 89 -4.28 0.36 6.72
CA TYR A 89 -3.15 1.09 6.15
C TYR A 89 -1.84 0.74 6.83
N ARG A 90 -1.84 0.63 8.17
CA ARG A 90 -0.67 0.22 8.94
C ARG A 90 -0.18 -1.16 8.53
N GLN A 91 -1.08 -2.13 8.36
CA GLN A 91 -0.72 -3.48 7.93
C GLN A 91 -0.09 -3.44 6.53
N MET A 92 -0.78 -2.85 5.55
CA MET A 92 -0.27 -2.77 4.17
C MET A 92 1.08 -2.05 4.09
N LEU A 93 1.24 -0.94 4.82
CA LEU A 93 2.50 -0.20 4.86
C LEU A 93 3.62 -1.05 5.48
N SER A 94 3.34 -1.73 6.58
CA SER A 94 4.30 -2.61 7.25
C SER A 94 4.77 -3.74 6.33
N ASP A 95 3.85 -4.37 5.61
CA ASP A 95 4.16 -5.46 4.68
C ASP A 95 5.03 -4.96 3.52
N ASN A 96 4.67 -3.82 2.91
CA ASN A 96 5.47 -3.21 1.84
C ASN A 96 6.86 -2.79 2.32
N LEU A 97 6.97 -2.18 3.51
CA LEU A 97 8.28 -1.81 4.06
C LEU A 97 9.15 -3.04 4.35
N THR A 98 8.53 -4.14 4.80
CA THR A 98 9.23 -5.41 5.01
C THR A 98 9.73 -5.98 3.69
N ASP A 99 8.90 -5.99 2.65
CA ASP A 99 9.29 -6.44 1.31
C ASP A 99 10.45 -5.59 0.74
N TYR A 100 10.34 -4.26 0.85
CA TYR A 100 11.41 -3.36 0.42
C TYR A 100 12.70 -3.55 1.21
N ALA A 101 12.63 -3.84 2.50
CA ALA A 101 13.82 -4.11 3.31
C ALA A 101 14.48 -5.45 2.92
N GLN A 102 13.68 -6.47 2.61
CA GLN A 102 14.17 -7.79 2.20
C GLN A 102 14.75 -7.77 0.77
N ASN A 103 14.20 -6.95 -0.11
CA ASN A 103 14.57 -6.85 -1.52
C ASN A 103 15.34 -5.56 -1.86
N PHE A 104 15.90 -4.89 -0.85
CA PHE A 104 16.45 -3.54 -0.98
C PHE A 104 17.46 -3.42 -2.12
N ASP A 105 18.47 -4.29 -2.14
CA ASP A 105 19.54 -4.24 -3.15
C ASP A 105 18.99 -4.41 -4.57
N LYS A 106 18.03 -5.32 -4.75
CA LYS A 106 17.39 -5.57 -6.04
C LYS A 106 16.62 -4.34 -6.52
N TYR A 107 15.80 -3.74 -5.66
CA TYR A 107 15.00 -2.58 -6.04
C TYR A 107 15.85 -1.31 -6.23
N VAL A 108 16.91 -1.14 -5.44
CA VAL A 108 17.84 -0.01 -5.59
C VAL A 108 18.72 -0.14 -6.83
N GLN A 109 19.16 -1.35 -7.19
CA GLN A 109 19.94 -1.58 -8.42
C GLN A 109 19.10 -1.36 -9.69
N LEU A 110 17.84 -1.80 -9.71
CA LEU A 110 16.92 -1.50 -10.83
C LEU A 110 16.78 0.02 -11.08
N ASN A 111 16.86 0.84 -10.03
CA ASN A 111 16.84 2.31 -10.16
C ASN A 111 18.15 2.92 -10.71
N GLN A 112 19.24 2.14 -10.82
CA GLN A 112 20.51 2.61 -11.41
C GLN A 112 20.56 2.36 -12.92
N ASP A 113 19.91 1.30 -13.40
CA ASP A 113 19.86 0.93 -14.82
C ASP A 113 18.93 1.85 -15.65
N ASP A 114 18.03 2.60 -14.99
CA ASP A 114 17.15 3.62 -15.60
C ASP A 114 17.78 5.03 -15.67
N LYS A 115 19.05 5.20 -15.30
CA LYS A 115 19.75 6.46 -15.60
C LYS A 115 20.04 6.53 -17.10
N PRO A 116 19.66 7.61 -17.82
CA PRO A 116 20.12 7.77 -19.19
C PRO A 116 21.66 7.77 -19.17
N ALA A 117 22.27 6.94 -20.03
CA ALA A 117 23.70 6.94 -20.23
C ALA A 117 24.15 8.39 -20.51
N GLU A 118 25.04 8.92 -19.67
CA GLU A 118 25.67 10.24 -19.85
C GLU A 118 26.39 10.37 -21.18
#